data_AF-A0A7X4BLK1-F1
#
_entry.id   AF-A0A7X4BLK1-F1
#
_cell.length_a   1.000
_cell.length_b   1.000
_cell.length_c   1.000
_cell.angle_alpha   90.00
_cell.angle_beta   90.00
_cell.angle_gamma   90.00
#
_symmetry.space_group_name_H-M   'P 1'
#
loop_
_entity.id
_entity.type
_entity.pdbx_description
1 polymer ?
#
loop_
_entity_poly.entity_id
_entity_poly.type
_entity_poly.pdbx_seq_one_letter_code
_entity_poly.pdbx_strand_id
1 'polypeptide(L)'
;MAKVVLRLVAALLAMVVTLAGCSGADVHGLTGNYVDDTIAVIAELRQAVEVSVEDPGYRQVERESRDLMNDYISRYRRDPRVKALGSFTTMQTAVNGLAGHYANFENRPVPEKLRNRLQKEWKVAELSVVRGA
;
A
#
# COMPACT_ATOMS: atom_id res chain seq x y z
N MET A 1 41.11 -13.65 26.45
CA MET A 1 39.69 -13.80 26.88
C MET A 1 38.78 -12.70 26.33
N ALA A 2 39.13 -11.41 26.46
CA ALA A 2 38.31 -10.29 25.93
C ALA A 2 37.96 -10.37 24.43
N LYS A 3 38.88 -10.85 23.57
CA LYS A 3 38.62 -11.03 22.13
C LYS A 3 37.58 -12.11 21.81
N VAL A 4 37.42 -13.12 22.68
CA VAL A 4 36.43 -14.20 22.51
C VAL A 4 35.06 -13.71 22.98
N VAL A 5 35.01 -12.98 24.09
CA VAL A 5 33.77 -12.35 24.61
C VAL A 5 33.23 -11.31 23.62
N LEU A 6 34.09 -10.48 23.03
CA LEU A 6 33.67 -9.49 22.02
C LEU A 6 33.12 -10.15 20.74
N ARG A 7 33.69 -11.29 20.33
CA ARG A 7 33.20 -12.07 19.18
C ARG A 7 31.87 -12.76 19.47
N LEU A 8 31.65 -13.23 20.69
CA LEU A 8 30.38 -13.82 21.11
C LEU A 8 29.26 -12.78 21.24
N VAL A 9 29.55 -11.59 21.77
CA VAL A 9 28.59 -10.47 21.83
C VAL A 9 28.25 -9.97 20.42
N ALA A 10 29.24 -9.86 19.53
CA ALA A 10 29.00 -9.48 18.13
C ALA A 10 28.17 -10.53 17.37
N ALA A 11 28.39 -11.83 17.64
CA ALA A 11 27.59 -12.91 17.06
C ALA A 11 26.14 -12.91 17.58
N LEU A 12 25.94 -12.63 18.86
CA LEU A 12 24.61 -12.46 19.46
C LEU A 12 23.87 -11.22 18.91
N LEU A 13 24.58 -10.10 18.72
CA LEU A 13 23.98 -8.91 18.10
C LEU A 13 23.62 -9.14 16.62
N ALA A 14 24.47 -9.84 15.87
CA ALA A 14 24.18 -10.20 14.49
C ALA A 14 22.95 -11.12 14.38
N MET A 15 22.78 -12.04 15.33
CA MET A 15 21.61 -12.93 15.39
C MET A 15 20.30 -12.18 15.68
N VAL A 16 20.35 -11.14 16.52
CA VAL A 16 19.17 -10.30 16.83
C VAL A 16 18.78 -9.41 15.62
N VAL A 17 19.75 -8.91 14.86
CA VAL A 17 19.47 -8.10 13.66
C VAL A 17 18.95 -8.96 12.50
N THR A 18 19.34 -10.24 12.40
CA THR A 18 18.73 -11.17 11.43
C THR A 18 17.30 -11.59 11.77
N LEU A 19 16.86 -11.43 13.03
CA LEU A 19 15.50 -11.77 13.45
C LEU A 19 14.49 -10.63 13.26
N ALA A 20 14.95 -9.39 13.09
CA ALA A 20 14.10 -8.24 12.76
C ALA A 20 13.88 -8.06 11.25
N GLY A 21 14.37 -9.00 10.41
CA GLY A 21 14.44 -8.87 8.95
C GLY A 21 13.53 -9.79 8.13
N CYS A 22 12.59 -10.52 8.73
CA CYS A 22 11.66 -11.36 7.96
C CYS A 22 10.34 -11.57 8.70
N SER A 23 9.35 -10.73 8.43
CA SER A 23 7.94 -11.00 8.76
C SER A 23 7.03 -10.28 7.75
N GLY A 24 6.76 -10.94 6.61
CA GLY A 24 5.50 -10.79 5.88
C GLY A 24 5.27 -9.57 4.97
N ALA A 25 6.18 -8.58 4.92
CA ALA A 25 6.07 -7.44 4.01
C ALA A 25 6.22 -7.88 2.54
N ASP A 26 5.21 -7.64 1.70
CA ASP A 26 5.36 -7.75 0.24
C ASP A 26 6.38 -6.74 -0.31
N VAL A 27 6.70 -6.84 -1.60
CA VAL A 27 7.62 -5.93 -2.31
C VAL A 27 7.26 -4.45 -2.12
N HIS A 28 5.98 -4.14 -1.89
CA HIS A 28 5.47 -2.78 -1.62
C HIS A 28 5.14 -2.51 -0.15
N GLY A 29 5.65 -3.30 0.80
CA GLY A 29 5.55 -3.02 2.23
C GLY A 29 4.25 -3.46 2.92
N LEU A 30 3.39 -4.24 2.25
CA LEU A 30 2.14 -4.75 2.84
C LEU A 30 2.43 -5.79 3.93
N THR A 31 2.12 -5.47 5.19
CA THR A 31 2.41 -6.28 6.38
C THR A 31 1.52 -7.52 6.50
N GLY A 32 0.35 -7.51 5.86
CA GLY A 32 -0.71 -8.49 6.04
C GLY A 32 -1.76 -8.10 7.08
N ASN A 33 -1.51 -7.07 7.90
CA ASN A 33 -2.57 -6.50 8.72
C ASN A 33 -3.51 -5.67 7.83
N TYR A 34 -4.73 -6.19 7.61
CA TYR A 34 -5.71 -5.55 6.74
C TYR A 34 -5.99 -4.09 7.07
N VAL A 35 -6.08 -3.75 8.37
CA VAL A 35 -6.40 -2.39 8.79
C VAL A 35 -5.25 -1.45 8.48
N ASP A 36 -4.05 -1.81 8.95
CA ASP A 36 -2.85 -0.98 8.80
C ASP A 36 -2.49 -0.82 7.32
N ASP A 37 -2.52 -1.92 6.56
CA ASP A 37 -2.21 -1.91 5.13
C ASP A 37 -3.24 -1.09 4.34
N THR A 38 -4.53 -1.13 4.70
CA THR A 38 -5.55 -0.30 4.03
C THR A 38 -5.28 1.19 4.25
N ILE A 39 -4.95 1.59 5.47
CA ILE A 39 -4.66 2.99 5.81
C ILE A 39 -3.39 3.46 5.09
N ALA A 40 -2.33 2.63 5.10
CA ALA A 40 -1.08 2.91 4.41
C ALA A 40 -1.28 3.07 2.90
N VAL A 41 -1.97 2.12 2.25
CA VAL A 41 -2.26 2.18 0.81
C VAL A 41 -3.07 3.43 0.47
N ILE A 42 -4.07 3.80 1.27
CA ILE A 42 -4.83 5.04 1.06
C ILE A 42 -3.91 6.26 1.13
N ALA A 43 -3.02 6.33 2.12
CA ALA A 43 -2.11 7.45 2.30
C ALA A 43 -1.13 7.60 1.12
N GLU A 44 -0.58 6.49 0.63
CA GLU A 44 0.30 6.47 -0.54
C GLU A 44 -0.45 6.90 -1.81
N LEU A 45 -1.64 6.33 -2.07
CA LEU A 45 -2.41 6.67 -3.27
C LEU A 45 -2.91 8.12 -3.26
N ARG A 46 -3.21 8.69 -2.08
CA ARG A 46 -3.55 10.12 -1.94
C ARG A 46 -2.40 11.02 -2.40
N GLN A 47 -1.17 10.69 -2.02
CA GLN A 47 0.02 11.42 -2.45
C GLN A 47 0.28 11.22 -3.94
N ALA A 48 0.15 9.99 -4.44
CA ALA A 48 0.41 9.66 -5.84
C ALA A 48 -0.50 10.44 -6.82
N VAL A 49 -1.78 10.65 -6.48
CA VAL A 49 -2.70 11.41 -7.35
C VAL A 49 -2.50 12.93 -7.33
N GLU A 50 -1.61 13.43 -6.46
CA GLU A 50 -1.22 14.85 -6.38
C GLU A 50 0.06 15.15 -7.17
N VAL A 51 0.83 14.13 -7.58
CA VAL A 51 2.05 14.31 -8.37
C VAL A 51 1.73 14.90 -9.74
N SER A 52 2.45 15.96 -10.11
CA SER A 52 2.32 16.61 -11.41
C SER A 52 2.83 15.71 -12.54
N VAL A 53 2.16 15.74 -13.69
CA VAL A 53 2.64 15.03 -14.90
C VAL A 53 3.94 15.58 -15.46
N GLU A 54 4.30 16.80 -15.08
CA GLU A 54 5.57 17.44 -15.46
C GLU A 54 6.74 16.97 -14.59
N ASP A 55 6.46 16.28 -13.48
CA ASP A 55 7.49 15.75 -12.59
C ASP A 55 8.24 14.60 -13.29
N PRO A 56 9.59 14.62 -13.34
CA PRO A 56 10.38 13.52 -13.89
C PRO A 56 10.08 12.15 -13.28
N GLY A 57 9.63 12.12 -12.02
CA GLY A 57 9.23 10.94 -11.27
C GLY A 57 7.80 10.46 -11.54
N TYR A 58 6.96 11.21 -12.26
CA TYR A 58 5.54 10.88 -12.45
C TYR A 58 5.33 9.43 -12.94
N ARG A 59 6.11 9.00 -13.93
CA ARG A 59 6.00 7.63 -14.48
C ARG A 59 6.40 6.55 -13.49
N GLN A 60 7.33 6.85 -12.58
CA GLN A 60 7.71 5.91 -11.53
C GLN A 60 6.59 5.80 -10.50
N VAL A 61 6.06 6.92 -10.05
CA VAL A 61 4.93 6.98 -9.10
C VAL A 61 3.70 6.26 -9.66
N GLU A 62 3.39 6.47 -10.95
CA GLU A 62 2.27 5.76 -11.61
C GLU A 62 2.47 4.24 -11.59
N ARG A 63 3.68 3.76 -11.89
CA ARG A 63 4.00 2.32 -11.86
C ARG A 63 3.89 1.76 -10.45
N GLU A 64 4.54 2.40 -9.48
CA GLU A 64 4.51 1.98 -8.07
C GLU A 64 3.08 1.96 -7.52
N SER A 65 2.26 2.94 -7.91
CA SER A 65 0.84 2.98 -7.54
C SER A 65 0.06 1.80 -8.12
N ARG A 66 0.32 1.43 -9.39
CA ARG A 66 -0.32 0.26 -10.00
C ARG A 66 0.09 -1.02 -9.30
N ASP A 67 1.37 -1.17 -9.01
CA ASP A 67 1.89 -2.38 -8.39
C ASP A 67 1.36 -2.50 -6.94
N LEU A 68 1.36 -1.42 -6.17
CA LEU A 68 0.75 -1.35 -4.84
C LEU A 68 -0.74 -1.72 -4.86
N MET A 69 -1.50 -1.16 -5.81
CA MET A 69 -2.93 -1.49 -5.98
C MET A 69 -3.14 -2.97 -6.30
N ASN A 70 -2.32 -3.53 -7.19
CA ASN A 70 -2.40 -4.94 -7.59
C ASN A 70 -2.07 -5.87 -6.43
N ASP A 71 -1.03 -5.56 -5.67
CA ASP A 71 -0.61 -6.36 -4.50
C ASP A 71 -1.67 -6.32 -3.41
N TYR A 72 -2.19 -5.12 -3.08
CA TYR A 72 -3.26 -4.96 -2.10
C TYR A 72 -4.51 -5.77 -2.47
N ILE A 73 -5.00 -5.64 -3.71
CA ILE A 73 -6.17 -6.39 -4.17
C ILE A 73 -5.87 -7.90 -4.20
N SER A 74 -4.69 -8.30 -4.67
CA SER A 74 -4.33 -9.73 -4.80
C SER A 74 -4.22 -10.42 -3.47
N ARG A 75 -3.67 -9.74 -2.45
CA ARG A 75 -3.56 -10.23 -1.07
C ARG A 75 -4.93 -10.40 -0.43
N TYR A 76 -5.73 -9.33 -0.38
CA TYR A 76 -6.94 -9.29 0.45
C TYR A 76 -8.17 -9.89 -0.21
N ARG A 77 -8.25 -9.94 -1.55
CA ARG A 77 -9.37 -10.59 -2.25
C ARG A 77 -9.45 -12.10 -1.98
N ARG A 78 -8.36 -12.73 -1.55
CA ARG A 78 -8.29 -14.17 -1.28
C ARG A 78 -8.88 -14.55 0.08
N ASP A 79 -8.91 -13.64 1.05
CA ASP A 79 -9.50 -13.88 2.37
C ASP A 79 -11.02 -13.62 2.31
N PRO A 80 -11.87 -14.66 2.48
CA PRO A 80 -13.32 -14.48 2.45
C PRO A 80 -13.85 -13.54 3.53
N ARG A 81 -13.14 -13.42 4.66
CA ARG A 81 -13.50 -12.53 5.78
C ARG A 81 -13.29 -11.07 5.42
N VAL A 82 -12.29 -10.78 4.59
CA VAL A 82 -11.96 -9.42 4.13
C VAL A 82 -12.76 -9.05 2.89
N LYS A 83 -12.88 -9.96 1.92
CA LYS A 83 -13.54 -9.69 0.63
C LYS A 83 -15.01 -9.23 0.79
N ALA A 84 -15.68 -9.66 1.86
CA ALA A 84 -17.07 -9.30 2.14
C ALA A 84 -17.24 -7.95 2.86
N LEU A 85 -16.16 -7.33 3.34
CA LEU A 85 -16.23 -6.08 4.11
C LEU A 85 -16.60 -4.89 3.23
N GLY A 86 -17.34 -3.95 3.80
CA GLY A 86 -17.69 -2.69 3.13
C GLY A 86 -16.44 -1.86 2.84
N SER A 87 -15.49 -1.84 3.77
CA SER A 87 -14.17 -1.25 3.58
C SER A 87 -13.43 -1.81 2.36
N PHE A 88 -13.38 -3.12 2.20
CA PHE A 88 -12.67 -3.75 1.07
C PHE A 88 -13.34 -3.47 -0.27
N THR A 89 -14.67 -3.63 -0.33
CA THR A 89 -15.42 -3.38 -1.57
C THR A 89 -15.34 -1.91 -2.00
N THR A 90 -15.37 -0.97 -1.06
CA THR A 90 -15.17 0.46 -1.33
C THR A 90 -13.75 0.74 -1.85
N MET A 91 -12.72 0.15 -1.24
CA MET A 91 -11.35 0.25 -1.76
C MET A 91 -11.23 -0.33 -3.17
N GLN A 92 -11.88 -1.46 -3.44
CA GLN A 92 -11.87 -2.07 -4.76
C GLN A 92 -12.50 -1.15 -5.82
N THR A 93 -13.57 -0.42 -5.48
CA THR A 93 -14.13 0.61 -6.37
C THR A 93 -13.12 1.72 -6.68
N ALA A 94 -12.44 2.25 -5.66
CA ALA A 94 -11.43 3.29 -5.84
C ALA A 94 -10.26 2.80 -6.70
N VAL A 95 -9.73 1.61 -6.40
CA VAL A 95 -8.65 0.98 -7.16
C VAL A 95 -9.06 0.77 -8.62
N ASN A 96 -10.25 0.24 -8.88
CA ASN A 96 -10.72 0.05 -10.25
C ASN A 96 -10.83 1.39 -11.01
N GLY A 97 -11.28 2.44 -10.33
CA GLY A 97 -11.37 3.79 -10.91
C GLY A 97 -10.00 4.36 -11.29
N LEU A 98 -9.02 4.26 -10.39
CA LEU A 98 -7.67 4.77 -10.60
C LEU A 98 -6.89 3.93 -11.62
N ALA A 99 -6.93 2.61 -11.48
CA ALA A 99 -6.30 1.68 -12.43
C ALA A 99 -6.87 1.86 -13.85
N GLY A 100 -8.19 2.08 -13.96
CA GLY A 100 -8.84 2.39 -15.23
C GLY A 100 -8.35 3.70 -15.84
N HIS A 101 -8.12 4.75 -15.04
CA HIS A 101 -7.53 5.99 -15.55
C HIS A 101 -6.12 5.77 -16.07
N TYR A 102 -5.25 5.18 -15.25
CA TYR A 102 -3.88 4.94 -15.65
C TYR A 102 -3.81 4.06 -16.91
N ALA A 103 -4.62 3.00 -17.03
CA ALA A 103 -4.61 2.12 -18.20
C ALA A 103 -5.00 2.81 -19.53
N ASN A 104 -5.87 3.82 -19.49
CA ASN A 104 -6.41 4.44 -20.70
C ASN A 104 -5.82 5.81 -21.01
N PHE A 105 -5.19 6.47 -20.04
CA PHE A 105 -4.75 7.86 -20.14
C PHE A 105 -3.31 8.03 -19.67
N GLU A 106 -2.38 7.41 -20.39
CA GLU A 106 -0.95 7.59 -20.16
C GLU A 106 -0.54 9.07 -20.25
N ASN A 107 0.37 9.50 -19.38
CA ASN A 107 0.90 10.87 -19.32
C ASN A 107 -0.19 11.95 -19.15
N ARG A 108 -1.34 11.60 -18.55
CA ARG A 108 -2.40 12.56 -18.24
C ARG A 108 -2.68 12.60 -16.74
N PRO A 109 -2.86 13.81 -16.18
CA PRO A 109 -3.18 13.95 -14.77
C PRO A 109 -4.55 13.32 -14.48
N VAL A 110 -4.71 12.83 -13.26
CA VAL A 110 -6.00 12.32 -12.78
C VAL A 110 -7.04 13.46 -12.82
N PRO A 111 -8.15 13.34 -13.57
CA PRO A 111 -9.15 14.39 -13.69
C PRO A 111 -9.71 14.75 -12.32
N GLU A 112 -10.00 16.04 -12.09
CA GLU A 112 -10.50 16.52 -10.81
C GLU A 112 -11.76 15.77 -10.33
N LYS A 113 -12.70 15.50 -11.23
CA LYS A 113 -13.91 14.72 -10.92
C LYS A 113 -13.58 13.32 -10.41
N LEU A 114 -12.56 12.67 -11.00
CA LEU A 114 -12.10 11.35 -10.55
C LEU A 114 -11.40 11.47 -9.19
N ARG A 115 -10.49 12.42 -9.03
CA ARG A 115 -9.80 12.68 -7.76
C ARG A 115 -10.77 12.94 -6.61
N ASN A 116 -11.79 13.77 -6.82
CA ASN A 116 -12.83 14.06 -5.82
C ASN A 116 -13.65 12.81 -5.46
N ARG A 117 -13.89 11.90 -6.41
CA ARG A 117 -14.55 10.63 -6.14
C ARG A 117 -13.64 9.70 -5.33
N LEU A 118 -12.38 9.54 -5.74
CA LEU A 118 -11.39 8.72 -5.02
C LEU A 118 -11.22 9.17 -3.57
N GLN A 119 -11.12 10.49 -3.32
CA GLN A 119 -11.03 11.01 -1.95
C GLN A 119 -12.23 10.64 -1.08
N LYS A 120 -13.44 10.63 -1.65
CA LYS A 120 -14.66 10.19 -0.94
C LYS A 120 -14.62 8.69 -0.65
N GLU A 121 -14.27 7.88 -1.64
CA GLU A 121 -14.18 6.42 -1.50
C GLU A 121 -13.11 6.02 -0.48
N TRP A 122 -11.92 6.62 -0.55
CA TRP A 122 -10.86 6.42 0.43
C TRP A 122 -11.28 6.84 1.83
N LYS A 123 -11.95 7.97 1.99
CA LYS A 123 -12.47 8.39 3.31
C LYS A 123 -13.48 7.39 3.88
N VAL A 124 -14.38 6.87 3.04
CA VAL A 124 -15.35 5.84 3.45
C VAL A 124 -14.63 4.55 3.83
N ALA A 125 -13.69 4.09 3.01
CA ALA A 125 -12.90 2.90 3.28
C ALA A 125 -12.11 2.99 4.59
N GLU A 126 -11.41 4.11 4.80
CA GLU A 126 -10.62 4.41 6.01
C GLU A 126 -11.49 4.36 7.27
N LEU A 127 -12.66 5.00 7.24
CA LEU A 127 -13.59 4.99 8.37
C LEU A 127 -14.19 3.59 8.62
N SER A 128 -14.51 2.85 7.56
CA SER A 128 -15.08 1.51 7.69
C SER A 128 -14.06 0.50 8.21
N VAL A 129 -12.81 0.55 7.72
CA VAL A 129 -11.78 -0.41 8.11
C VAL A 129 -11.39 -0.26 9.57
N VAL A 130 -11.27 0.97 10.07
CA VAL A 130 -10.96 1.24 11.50
C VAL A 130 -12.10 0.78 12.41
N ARG A 131 -13.34 0.82 11.94
CA ARG A 131 -14.51 0.35 12.69
C ARG A 131 -14.68 -1.17 12.63
N GLY A 132 -13.91 -1.88 11.80
CA GLY A 132 -14.07 -3.31 11.56
C GLY A 132 -15.30 -3.66 10.72
N ALA A 133 -15.72 -2.76 9.83
CA ALA A 133 -16.92 -2.89 8.97
C ALA A 133 -16.59 -2.93 7.46
#